data_AF-A0A829VUN1-F1
#
_entry.id   AF-A0A829VUN1-F1
#
_cell.length_a   1.000
_cell.length_b   1.000
_cell.length_c   1.000
_cell.angle_alpha   90.00
_cell.angle_beta   90.00
_cell.angle_gamma   90.00
#
_symmetry.space_group_name_H-M   'P 1'
#
loop_
_entity.id
_entity.type
_entity.pdbx_description
1 polymer ?
#
loop_
_entity_poly.entity_id
_entity_poly.type
_entity_poly.pdbx_seq_one_letter_code
_entity_poly.pdbx_strand_id
1 'polypeptide(L)' 'MARISKEEYLPLVTPWKIVADYEDGERLYFHGNSEEDCMEEVSEQEDRHGKCTWYSGCSDEDYEAGEYIGRDNFIYD' A
#
# COMPACT_ATOMS: atom_id res chain seq x y z
N MET A 1 13.53 -3.67 17.79
CA MET A 1 12.91 -2.35 17.52
C MET A 1 13.53 -1.82 16.24
N ALA A 2 12.86 -2.05 15.10
CA ALA A 2 13.35 -1.53 13.82
C ALA A 2 13.20 0.00 13.83
N ARG A 3 14.31 0.71 13.58
CA ARG A 3 14.34 2.16 13.43
C ARG A 3 14.15 2.45 11.94
N ILE A 4 12.93 2.82 11.56
CA ILE A 4 12.66 3.33 10.20
C ILE A 4 13.17 4.77 10.18
N SER A 5 14.10 5.06 9.27
CA SER A 5 14.73 6.38 9.18
C SER A 5 13.79 7.35 8.46
N LYS A 6 13.86 8.64 8.83
CA LYS A 6 12.93 9.71 8.38
C LYS A 6 12.85 9.89 6.85
N GLU A 7 13.78 9.30 6.10
CA GLU A 7 13.85 9.28 4.64
C GLU A 7 12.97 8.18 4.00
N GLU A 8 12.55 7.16 4.74
CA GLU A 8 11.58 6.12 4.32
C GLU A 8 10.11 6.56 4.52
N TYR A 9 9.89 7.83 4.89
CA TYR A 9 8.58 8.43 5.19
C TYR A 9 8.31 9.66 4.32
N LEU A 10 8.80 9.68 3.08
CA LEU A 10 8.08 10.42 2.06
C LEU A 10 6.79 9.64 1.84
N PRO A 11 5.58 10.25 1.85
CA PRO A 11 4.42 9.59 1.31
C PRO A 11 4.78 9.31 -0.14
N LEU A 12 5.24 8.08 -0.41
CA LEU A 12 5.59 7.64 -1.74
C LEU A 12 4.31 7.86 -2.52
N VAL A 13 4.36 8.83 -3.44
CA VAL A 13 3.24 9.24 -4.27
C VAL A 13 3.10 8.14 -5.33
N THR A 14 2.71 6.96 -4.85
CA THR A 14 2.55 5.76 -5.63
C THR A 14 1.08 5.67 -6.01
N PRO A 15 0.80 5.48 -7.30
CA PRO A 15 -0.56 5.43 -7.80
C PRO A 15 -1.33 4.23 -7.23
N TRP A 16 -0.63 3.14 -6.90
CA TRP A 16 -1.23 1.96 -6.31
C TRP A 16 -0.79 1.78 -4.87
N LYS A 17 -1.76 1.50 -4.02
CA LYS A 17 -1.56 1.11 -2.63
C LYS A 17 -2.56 0.02 -2.28
N ILE A 18 -2.08 -1.02 -1.61
CA ILE A 18 -2.93 -2.11 -1.13
C ILE A 18 -2.60 -2.44 0.32
N VAL A 19 -3.58 -2.95 1.02
CA VAL A 19 -3.42 -3.56 2.34
C VAL A 19 -3.74 -5.04 2.23
N ALA A 20 -2.94 -5.88 2.85
CA ALA A 20 -3.16 -7.33 2.87
C ALA A 20 -3.05 -7.89 4.30
N ASP A 21 -3.93 -8.84 4.61
CA ASP A 21 -3.93 -9.63 5.84
C ASP A 21 -3.47 -11.05 5.55
N TYR A 22 -2.52 -11.51 6.35
CA TYR A 22 -1.92 -12.84 6.22
C TYR A 22 -2.45 -13.82 7.26
N GLU A 23 -2.25 -15.11 7.02
CA GLU A 23 -2.68 -16.20 7.92
C GLU A 23 -2.09 -16.08 9.34
N ASP A 24 -0.87 -15.54 9.48
CA ASP A 24 -0.25 -15.30 10.79
C ASP A 24 -0.96 -14.19 11.60
N GLY A 25 -1.92 -13.47 10.99
CA GLY A 25 -2.63 -12.34 11.59
C GLY A 25 -1.88 -11.02 11.48
N GLU A 26 -0.77 -10.98 10.74
CA GLU A 26 -0.06 -9.74 10.40
C GLU A 26 -0.77 -9.04 9.23
N ARG A 27 -0.84 -7.70 9.34
CA ARG A 27 -1.36 -6.81 8.30
C ARG A 27 -0.23 -5.96 7.75
N LEU A 28 -0.03 -6.02 6.44
CA LEU A 28 0.99 -5.26 5.73
C LEU A 28 0.38 -4.30 4.72
N TYR A 29 1.09 -3.20 4.47
CA TYR A 29 0.74 -2.19 3.49
C TYR A 29 1.79 -2.19 2.39
N PHE A 30 1.35 -2.30 1.15
CA PHE A 30 2.20 -2.31 -0.03
C PHE A 30 1.86 -1.12 -0.91
N HIS A 31 2.87 -0.61 -1.60
CA HIS A 31 2.75 0.55 -2.46
C HIS A 31 3.59 0.34 -3.72
N GLY A 32 3.05 0.71 -4.87
CA GLY A 32 3.68 0.39 -6.14
C GLY A 32 3.24 1.31 -7.27
N ASN A 33 3.94 1.22 -8.40
CA ASN A 33 3.57 1.97 -9.59
C ASN A 33 2.38 1.33 -10.35
N SER A 34 2.13 0.05 -10.09
CA SER A 34 1.07 -0.76 -10.69
C SER A 34 0.45 -1.69 -9.65
N GLU A 35 -0.75 -2.21 -9.93
CA GLU A 35 -1.36 -3.27 -9.12
C GLU A 35 -0.46 -4.52 -9.07
N GLU A 36 0.13 -4.90 -10.20
CA GLU A 36 1.01 -6.08 -10.32
C GLU A 36 2.23 -6.00 -9.40
N ASP A 37 2.84 -4.82 -9.30
CA ASP A 37 4.00 -4.54 -8.44
C ASP A 37 3.64 -4.76 -6.96
N CYS A 38 2.43 -4.32 -6.57
CA CYS A 38 1.93 -4.54 -5.22
C CYS A 38 1.61 -6.02 -4.96
N MET A 39 1.05 -6.72 -5.96
CA MET A 39 0.70 -8.14 -5.84
C MET A 39 1.92 -9.07 -5.81
N GLU A 40 3.00 -8.71 -6.51
CA GLU A 40 4.29 -9.40 -6.43
C GLU A 40 4.82 -9.39 -4.99
N GLU A 41 4.92 -8.19 -4.39
CA GLU A 41 5.33 -8.03 -3.00
C GLU A 41 4.42 -8.76 -2.01
N VAL A 42 3.09 -8.78 -2.27
CA VAL A 42 2.15 -9.56 -1.45
C VAL A 42 2.50 -11.03 -1.48
N SER A 43 2.76 -11.57 -2.68
CA SER A 43 3.13 -12.98 -2.88
C SER A 43 4.48 -13.31 -2.26
N GLU A 44 5.44 -12.39 -2.28
CA GLU A 44 6.75 -12.58 -1.65
C GLU A 44 6.65 -12.70 -0.13
N GLN A 45 5.74 -11.94 0.49
CA GLN A 45 5.51 -12.05 1.93
C GLN A 45 4.71 -13.30 2.34
N GLU A 46 4.07 -14.00 1.39
CA GLU A 46 3.36 -15.25 1.71
C GLU A 46 4.29 -16.36 2.22
N ASP A 47 5.55 -16.38 1.77
CA ASP A 47 6.56 -17.33 2.27
C ASP A 47 6.86 -17.10 3.76
N ARG A 48 6.77 -15.84 4.21
CA ARG A 48 7.09 -15.43 5.58
C ARG A 48 5.91 -15.49 6.53
N HIS A 49 4.73 -15.06 6.07
CA HIS A 49 3.55 -14.80 6.91
C HIS A 49 2.39 -15.77 6.68
N GLY A 50 2.57 -16.76 5.80
CA GLY A 50 1.51 -17.65 5.35
C GLY A 50 0.69 -17.01 4.22
N LYS A 51 -0.42 -17.62 3.80
CA LYS A 51 -1.14 -17.11 2.63
C LYS A 51 -1.80 -15.77 2.91
N CYS A 52 -1.94 -14.96 1.87
CA CYS A 52 -2.79 -13.78 1.88
C CYS A 52 -4.25 -14.23 1.98
N THR A 53 -4.90 -13.89 3.09
CA THR A 53 -6.29 -14.25 3.38
C THR A 53 -7.27 -13.21 2.85
N TRP A 54 -6.83 -11.96 2.77
CA TRP A 54 -7.62 -10.83 2.30
C TRP A 54 -6.69 -9.71 1.85
N TYR A 55 -7.07 -9.00 0.79
CA TYR A 55 -6.41 -7.75 0.42
C TYR A 55 -7.43 -6.76 -0.14
N SER A 56 -7.08 -5.48 -0.11
CA SER A 56 -7.91 -4.40 -0.66
C SER A 56 -7.06 -3.22 -1.12
N GLY A 57 -7.50 -2.57 -2.20
CA GLY A 57 -6.92 -1.31 -2.65
C GLY A 57 -7.20 -0.17 -1.67
N CYS A 58 -6.20 0.65 -1.42
CA CYS A 58 -6.32 1.87 -0.63
C CYS A 58 -6.48 3.07 -1.58
N SER A 59 -7.48 3.90 -1.32
CA SER A 59 -7.61 5.23 -1.93
C SER A 59 -7.07 6.29 -0.97
N ASP A 60 -6.34 7.28 -1.48
CA ASP A 60 -5.89 8.45 -0.74
C ASP A 60 -6.41 9.74 -1.40
N GLU A 61 -6.15 10.89 -0.77
CA GLU A 61 -6.54 12.21 -1.28
C GLU A 61 -6.00 12.53 -2.68
N ASP A 62 -4.92 11.87 -3.10
CA ASP A 62 -4.25 12.08 -4.38
C ASP A 62 -4.54 10.98 -5.41
N TYR A 63 -4.78 9.72 -5.00
CA TYR A 63 -4.91 8.56 -5.91
C TYR A 63 -6.01 7.57 -5.49
N GLU A 64 -6.76 7.07 -6.47
CA GLU A 64 -7.68 5.94 -6.31
C GLU A 64 -7.39 4.88 -7.38
N ALA A 65 -7.03 3.66 -6.95
CA ALA A 65 -6.78 2.51 -7.83
C ALA A 65 -5.88 2.84 -9.04
N GLY A 66 -4.78 3.57 -8.82
CA GLY A 66 -3.85 3.92 -9.89
C GLY A 66 -4.10 5.27 -10.57
N GLU A 67 -5.29 5.86 -10.41
CA GLU A 67 -5.68 7.10 -11.08
C GLU A 67 -5.43 8.29 -10.16
N TYR A 68 -4.71 9.31 -10.67
CA TYR A 68 -4.54 10.57 -9.94
C TYR A 68 -5.88 11.33 -9.93
N ILE A 69 -6.55 11.35 -8.78
CA ILE A 69 -7.82 12.05 -8.62
C ILE A 69 -7.66 13.53 -8.27
N GLY A 70 -6.43 13.93 -7.87
CA GLY A 70 -6.05 15.32 -7.63
C GLY A 70 -6.67 15.96 -6.39
N ARG A 71 -5.86 16.75 -5.67
CA ARG A 71 -6.29 17.55 -4.52
C ARG A 71 -7.29 18.67 -4.83
N ASP A 72 -7.76 18.82 -6.07
CA ASP A 72 -8.72 19.87 -6.44
C ASP A 72 -10.11 19.66 -5.79
N ASN A 73 -10.37 18.48 -5.21
CA ASN A 73 -11.59 18.20 -4.43
C ASN A 73 -11.49 18.48 -2.93
N PHE A 74 -10.31 18.80 -2.39
CA PHE A 74 -10.14 19.06 -0.96
C PHE A 74 -9.94 20.56 -0.72
N ILE A 75 -11.04 21.26 -0.43
CA ILE A 75 -11.01 22.60 0.14
C ILE A 75 -10.50 22.46 1.58
N TYR A 76 -9.22 22.77 1.81
CA TYR A 76 -8.71 22.98 3.16
C TYR A 76 -9.13 24.40 3.60
N ASP A 77 -9.80 24.51 4.74
CA ASP A 77 -10.15 25.79 5.39
C ASP A 77 -8.91 26.60 5.79
#